data_AF-A0A533XBU4-F1
#
_entry.id   AF-A0A533XBU4-F1
#
_cell.length_a   1.000
_cell.length_b   1.000
_cell.length_c   1.000
_cell.angle_alpha   90.00
_cell.angle_beta   90.00
_cell.angle_gamma   90.00
#
_symmetry.space_group_name_H-M   'P 1'
#
loop_
_entity.id
_entity.type
_entity.pdbx_description
1 polymer ?
#
loop_
_entity_poly.entity_id
_entity_poly.type
_entity_poly.pdbx_seq_one_letter_code
_entity_poly.pdbx_strand_id
1 'polypeptide(L)'
;MGNKVSESRKKKPGEFTAEYLAEKAKREYANGIASFKIDAKKSALIVVDMIEEFTKPGYCPSWIPEATKQLPRVRELIEVCRGLNVPVIYTCYAFHPSFLDMNPYFRAGWTPLDNFDDYDGPPLFLKESIDPSIKPRYGKDVIIAKPSYGAFTNTSLDYVLKNLAVDTVIICGTMTNYCCGATARDAHARGYKVVFGSDVNSTDDPQIQEAELKTLRRGIALVLAKDEILEALQGFGEYAEKGAERLSTLRQS
;
A
#
# COMPACT_ATOMS: atom_id res chain seq x y z
N MET A 1 44.07 -6.97 17.07
CA MET A 1 44.21 -6.54 15.67
C MET A 1 42.83 -6.20 15.14
N GLY A 2 42.52 -4.91 15.03
CA GLY A 2 41.20 -4.42 14.66
C GLY A 2 40.91 -4.61 13.18
N ASN A 3 39.79 -5.28 12.88
CA ASN A 3 39.21 -5.30 11.54
C ASN A 3 38.78 -3.88 11.18
N LYS A 4 39.57 -3.20 10.34
CA LYS A 4 39.11 -1.99 9.63
C LYS A 4 38.01 -2.43 8.67
N VAL A 5 36.78 -2.03 8.96
CA VAL A 5 35.69 -2.02 7.99
C VAL A 5 36.19 -1.20 6.80
N SER A 6 36.39 -1.84 5.65
CA SER A 6 36.85 -1.15 4.46
C SER A 6 35.79 -0.14 4.05
N GLU A 7 36.06 1.14 4.20
CA GLU A 7 35.24 2.19 3.61
C GLU A 7 35.17 1.94 2.10
N SER A 8 34.00 1.56 1.59
CA SER A 8 33.84 1.29 0.17
C SER A 8 34.10 2.58 -0.60
N ARG A 9 35.22 2.67 -1.30
CA ARG A 9 35.56 3.82 -2.16
C ARG A 9 34.38 4.12 -3.09
N LYS A 10 33.91 5.37 -3.09
CA LYS A 10 32.90 5.85 -4.04
C LYS A 10 33.39 5.62 -5.47
N LYS A 11 32.55 5.01 -6.31
CA LYS A 11 32.85 4.78 -7.73
C LYS A 11 32.79 6.09 -8.52
N LYS A 12 33.72 6.28 -9.44
CA LYS A 12 33.76 7.44 -10.36
C LYS A 12 32.95 7.16 -11.64
N PRO A 13 32.55 8.19 -12.42
CA PRO A 13 32.02 7.98 -13.76
C PRO A 13 32.96 7.09 -14.58
N GLY A 14 32.42 6.08 -15.27
CA GLY A 14 33.19 5.06 -16.00
C GLY A 14 33.58 3.81 -15.20
N GLU A 15 33.47 3.80 -13.86
CA GLU A 15 33.77 2.62 -13.01
C GLU A 15 32.53 1.72 -12.77
N PHE A 16 31.40 1.99 -13.42
CA PHE A 16 30.14 1.25 -13.27
C PHE A 16 30.01 0.16 -14.34
N THR A 17 30.34 -1.08 -13.98
CA THR A 17 30.18 -2.23 -14.89
C THR A 17 28.75 -2.77 -14.90
N ALA A 18 28.40 -3.52 -15.96
CA ALA A 18 27.10 -4.17 -16.07
C ALA A 18 26.85 -5.14 -14.91
N GLU A 19 27.86 -5.92 -14.52
CA GLU A 19 27.81 -6.88 -13.41
C GLU A 19 27.56 -6.17 -12.09
N TYR A 20 28.27 -5.06 -11.84
CA TYR A 20 28.06 -4.25 -10.64
C TYR A 20 26.62 -3.73 -10.56
N LEU A 21 26.09 -3.22 -11.68
CA LEU A 21 24.72 -2.68 -11.73
C LEU A 21 23.67 -3.80 -11.56
N ALA A 22 23.91 -4.98 -12.13
CA ALA A 22 23.04 -6.14 -11.96
C ALA A 22 23.01 -6.64 -10.50
N GLU A 23 24.17 -6.80 -9.87
CA GLU A 23 24.26 -7.22 -8.46
C GLU A 23 23.68 -6.16 -7.52
N LYS A 24 23.93 -4.87 -7.81
CA LYS A 24 23.27 -3.77 -7.10
C LYS A 24 21.74 -3.88 -7.22
N ALA A 25 21.21 -4.06 -8.43
CA ALA A 25 19.77 -4.17 -8.65
C ALA A 25 19.17 -5.37 -7.90
N LYS A 26 19.81 -6.55 -7.95
CA LYS A 26 19.35 -7.73 -7.20
C LYS A 26 19.23 -7.46 -5.71
N ARG A 27 20.27 -6.85 -5.10
CA ARG A 27 20.25 -6.48 -3.68
C ARG A 27 19.15 -5.48 -3.35
N GLU A 28 18.95 -4.47 -4.20
CA GLU A 28 17.94 -3.42 -3.97
C GLU A 28 16.51 -3.95 -4.13
N TYR A 29 16.26 -4.87 -5.08
CA TYR A 29 14.98 -5.57 -5.18
C TYR A 29 14.71 -6.49 -3.98
N ALA A 30 15.75 -7.12 -3.43
CA ALA A 30 15.62 -8.00 -2.28
C ALA A 30 15.38 -7.24 -0.97
N ASN A 31 16.19 -6.20 -0.69
CA ASN A 31 16.27 -5.58 0.62
C ASN A 31 15.66 -4.16 0.68
N GLY A 32 15.39 -3.56 -0.47
CA GLY A 32 14.98 -2.17 -0.58
C GLY A 32 16.08 -1.16 -0.24
N ILE A 33 15.75 0.12 -0.41
CA ILE A 33 16.64 1.26 -0.11
C ILE A 33 15.96 2.37 0.69
N ALA A 34 14.64 2.34 0.80
CA ALA A 34 13.88 3.33 1.56
C ALA A 34 14.24 3.23 3.04
N SER A 35 14.46 4.39 3.67
CA SER A 35 14.74 4.47 5.10
C SER A 35 14.23 5.81 5.60
N PHE A 36 13.30 5.79 6.54
CA PHE A 36 12.76 6.96 7.20
C PHE A 36 12.04 6.52 8.48
N LYS A 37 11.90 7.46 9.40
CA LYS A 37 11.20 7.21 10.66
C LYS A 37 9.70 7.18 10.38
N ILE A 38 9.02 6.15 10.89
CA ILE A 38 7.57 6.09 10.93
C ILE A 38 7.11 6.81 12.19
N ASP A 39 6.51 7.99 12.02
CA ASP A 39 5.93 8.76 13.13
C ASP A 39 4.40 8.62 13.07
N ALA A 40 3.81 8.00 14.09
CA ALA A 40 2.36 7.81 14.20
C ALA A 40 1.59 9.13 14.05
N LYS A 41 2.13 10.26 14.55
CA LYS A 41 1.48 11.59 14.45
C LYS A 41 1.51 12.18 13.05
N LYS A 42 2.34 11.62 12.15
CA LYS A 42 2.51 12.03 10.76
C LYS A 42 2.09 10.95 9.77
N SER A 43 1.47 9.88 10.27
CA SER A 43 1.06 8.73 9.47
C SER A 43 -0.46 8.67 9.31
N ALA A 44 -0.93 8.08 8.22
CA ALA A 44 -2.30 7.62 8.06
C ALA A 44 -2.32 6.19 7.50
N LEU A 45 -3.26 5.36 7.96
CA LEU A 45 -3.52 4.04 7.42
C LEU A 45 -4.53 4.15 6.28
N ILE A 46 -4.20 3.61 5.11
CA ILE A 46 -5.07 3.48 3.96
C ILE A 46 -5.44 2.00 3.80
N VAL A 47 -6.70 1.68 4.06
CA VAL A 47 -7.28 0.34 3.88
C VAL A 47 -7.88 0.28 2.48
N VAL A 48 -7.22 -0.43 1.58
CA VAL A 48 -7.53 -0.46 0.15
C VAL A 48 -8.53 -1.57 -0.15
N ASP A 49 -9.73 -1.18 -0.57
CA ASP A 49 -10.78 -2.03 -1.14
C ASP A 49 -11.05 -3.34 -0.40
N MET A 50 -11.01 -3.35 0.93
CA MET A 50 -11.43 -4.52 1.71
C MET A 50 -12.97 -4.60 1.77
N ILE A 51 -13.58 -4.82 0.61
CA ILE A 51 -15.03 -4.88 0.36
C ILE A 51 -15.50 -6.34 0.20
N GLU A 52 -16.77 -6.62 0.48
CA GLU A 52 -17.35 -7.98 0.44
C GLU A 52 -17.11 -8.69 -0.90
N GLU A 53 -17.10 -7.95 -2.02
CA GLU A 53 -16.79 -8.45 -3.36
C GLU A 53 -15.43 -9.14 -3.43
N PHE A 54 -14.43 -8.63 -2.70
CA PHE A 54 -13.09 -9.19 -2.66
C PHE A 54 -12.85 -10.08 -1.44
N THR A 55 -13.58 -9.89 -0.34
CA THR A 55 -13.28 -10.55 0.94
C THR A 55 -14.24 -11.66 1.33
N LYS A 56 -15.45 -11.74 0.77
CA LYS A 56 -16.47 -12.70 1.20
C LYS A 56 -16.42 -13.99 0.38
N PRO A 57 -16.18 -15.15 1.03
CA PRO A 57 -16.09 -16.44 0.35
C PRO A 57 -17.29 -16.75 -0.54
N GLY A 58 -17.01 -17.05 -1.82
CA GLY A 58 -18.01 -17.44 -2.81
C GLY A 58 -19.04 -16.36 -3.17
N TYR A 59 -18.80 -15.10 -2.82
CA TYR A 59 -19.81 -14.05 -3.01
C TYR A 59 -19.97 -13.60 -4.46
N CYS A 60 -18.87 -13.37 -5.16
CA CYS A 60 -18.86 -13.03 -6.58
C CYS A 60 -17.57 -13.51 -7.24
N PRO A 61 -17.47 -13.52 -8.59
CA PRO A 61 -16.27 -13.95 -9.30
C PRO A 61 -15.00 -13.14 -8.94
N SER A 62 -15.16 -11.93 -8.43
CA SER A 62 -14.04 -11.09 -8.00
C SER A 62 -13.49 -11.44 -6.61
N TRP A 63 -14.01 -12.47 -5.94
CA TRP A 63 -13.54 -12.87 -4.61
C TRP A 63 -12.05 -13.27 -4.66
N ILE A 64 -11.26 -12.68 -3.76
CA ILE A 64 -9.84 -12.97 -3.58
C ILE A 64 -9.65 -13.76 -2.28
N PRO A 65 -9.44 -15.08 -2.32
CA PRO A 65 -9.33 -15.90 -1.10
C PRO A 65 -8.26 -15.43 -0.12
N GLU A 66 -7.15 -14.88 -0.62
CA GLU A 66 -6.09 -14.32 0.23
C GLU A 66 -6.53 -13.04 0.95
N ALA A 67 -7.42 -12.22 0.38
CA ALA A 67 -7.99 -11.07 1.09
C ALA A 67 -8.82 -11.51 2.30
N THR A 68 -9.62 -12.57 2.17
CA THR A 68 -10.33 -13.18 3.30
C THR A 68 -9.37 -13.64 4.39
N LYS A 69 -8.30 -14.35 3.99
CA LYS A 69 -7.30 -14.88 4.95
C LYS A 69 -6.56 -13.76 5.69
N GLN A 70 -6.35 -12.61 5.06
CA GLN A 70 -5.66 -11.47 5.66
C GLN A 70 -6.54 -10.58 6.55
N LEU A 71 -7.88 -10.67 6.48
CA LEU A 71 -8.80 -9.87 7.29
C LEU A 71 -8.43 -9.78 8.78
N PRO A 72 -8.04 -10.88 9.48
CA PRO A 72 -7.64 -10.79 10.89
C PRO A 72 -6.43 -9.88 11.13
N ARG A 73 -5.42 -9.95 10.26
CA ARG A 73 -4.20 -9.14 10.35
C ARG A 73 -4.49 -7.68 10.03
N VAL A 74 -5.30 -7.43 8.99
CA VAL A 74 -5.76 -6.08 8.63
C VAL A 74 -6.58 -5.45 9.76
N ARG A 75 -7.49 -6.21 10.38
CA ARG A 75 -8.29 -5.75 11.53
C ARG A 75 -7.42 -5.35 12.70
N GLU A 76 -6.43 -6.17 13.04
CA GLU A 76 -5.49 -5.86 14.12
C GLU A 76 -4.71 -4.56 13.85
N LEU A 77 -4.19 -4.40 12.63
CA LEU A 77 -3.51 -3.17 12.22
C LEU A 77 -4.41 -1.94 12.35
N ILE A 78 -5.66 -2.05 11.90
CA ILE A 78 -6.67 -0.99 12.05
C ILE A 78 -6.87 -0.62 13.52
N GLU A 79 -7.03 -1.61 14.41
CA GLU A 79 -7.26 -1.36 15.82
C GLU A 79 -6.08 -0.71 16.52
N VAL A 80 -4.84 -1.13 16.22
CA VAL A 80 -3.65 -0.49 16.78
C VAL A 80 -3.50 0.94 16.26
N CYS A 81 -3.70 1.18 14.96
CA CYS A 81 -3.70 2.53 14.39
C CYS A 81 -4.72 3.44 15.11
N ARG A 82 -5.94 2.96 15.31
CA ARG A 82 -6.98 3.67 16.07
C ARG A 82 -6.54 3.97 17.50
N GLY A 83 -5.92 3.01 18.18
CA GLY A 83 -5.40 3.17 19.55
C GLY A 83 -4.29 4.22 19.67
N LEU A 84 -3.50 4.39 18.61
CA LEU A 84 -2.42 5.37 18.52
C LEU A 84 -2.84 6.73 17.92
N ASN A 85 -4.14 6.90 17.62
CA ASN A 85 -4.69 8.07 16.92
C ASN A 85 -4.10 8.30 15.51
N VAL A 86 -3.65 7.22 14.86
CA VAL A 86 -3.33 7.23 13.42
C VAL A 86 -4.66 7.25 12.66
N PRO A 87 -4.94 8.25 11.80
CA PRO A 87 -6.15 8.28 11.00
C PRO A 87 -6.30 7.03 10.13
N VAL A 88 -7.49 6.45 10.10
CA VAL A 88 -7.83 5.30 9.25
C VAL A 88 -8.74 5.76 8.11
N ILE A 89 -8.28 5.56 6.89
CA ILE A 89 -8.96 5.94 5.65
C ILE A 89 -9.23 4.67 4.86
N TYR A 90 -10.50 4.38 4.61
CA TYR A 90 -10.93 3.30 3.75
C TYR A 90 -11.11 3.81 2.34
N THR A 91 -10.74 2.98 1.37
CA THR A 91 -11.14 3.18 -0.01
C THR A 91 -12.08 2.06 -0.43
N CYS A 92 -13.00 2.40 -1.32
CA CYS A 92 -13.95 1.47 -1.87
C CYS A 92 -13.91 1.60 -3.38
N TYR A 93 -13.51 0.52 -4.05
CA TYR A 93 -13.65 0.43 -5.50
C TYR A 93 -15.14 0.37 -5.81
N ALA A 94 -15.66 1.48 -6.34
CA ALA A 94 -17.09 1.68 -6.47
C ALA A 94 -17.41 2.50 -7.71
N PHE A 95 -18.56 2.19 -8.31
CA PHE A 95 -19.06 2.83 -9.51
C PHE A 95 -20.47 3.35 -9.30
N HIS A 96 -20.83 4.36 -10.08
CA HIS A 96 -22.22 4.73 -10.26
C HIS A 96 -22.98 3.55 -10.87
N PRO A 97 -24.25 3.28 -10.47
CA PRO A 97 -25.02 2.15 -10.99
C PRO A 97 -25.21 2.12 -12.51
N SER A 98 -25.03 3.25 -13.20
CA SER A 98 -25.06 3.32 -14.66
C SER A 98 -23.73 2.94 -15.33
N PHE A 99 -22.67 2.72 -14.53
CA PHE A 99 -21.29 2.46 -14.96
C PHE A 99 -20.70 3.51 -15.91
N LEU A 100 -21.24 4.74 -15.91
CA LEU A 100 -20.78 5.83 -16.77
C LEU A 100 -19.44 6.41 -16.29
N ASP A 101 -19.12 6.21 -15.01
CA ASP A 101 -17.85 6.57 -14.38
C ASP A 101 -16.84 5.42 -14.38
N MET A 102 -17.22 4.26 -14.92
CA MET A 102 -16.31 3.14 -15.13
C MET A 102 -15.51 3.34 -16.43
N ASN A 103 -14.24 2.96 -16.41
CA ASN A 103 -13.41 2.97 -17.61
C ASN A 103 -14.04 2.08 -18.70
N PRO A 104 -14.26 2.58 -19.93
CA PRO A 104 -14.91 1.82 -21.00
C PRO A 104 -14.14 0.56 -21.41
N TYR A 105 -12.83 0.49 -21.21
CA TYR A 105 -12.04 -0.73 -21.46
C TYR A 105 -12.26 -1.78 -20.37
N PHE A 106 -12.55 -1.36 -19.13
CA PHE A 106 -12.99 -2.30 -18.10
C PHE A 106 -14.35 -2.91 -18.47
N ARG A 107 -15.26 -2.08 -19.02
CA ARG A 107 -16.54 -2.55 -19.56
C ARG A 107 -16.40 -3.52 -20.74
N ALA A 108 -15.27 -3.48 -21.45
CA ALA A 108 -14.96 -4.34 -22.57
C ALA A 108 -14.24 -5.65 -22.19
N GLY A 109 -14.21 -6.01 -20.89
CA GLY A 109 -13.62 -7.27 -20.41
C GLY A 109 -12.10 -7.26 -20.28
N TRP A 110 -11.47 -6.08 -20.19
CA TRP A 110 -10.00 -5.96 -20.04
C TRP A 110 -9.55 -5.93 -18.56
N THR A 111 -10.46 -6.23 -17.63
CA THR A 111 -10.14 -6.37 -16.21
C THR A 111 -10.09 -7.82 -15.78
N PRO A 112 -9.31 -8.15 -14.75
CA PRO A 112 -9.44 -9.43 -14.04
C PRO A 112 -10.74 -9.54 -13.22
N LEU A 113 -11.62 -8.53 -13.27
CA LEU A 113 -13.01 -8.69 -12.85
C LEU A 113 -13.70 -9.44 -13.97
N ASP A 114 -13.96 -10.72 -13.75
CA ASP A 114 -14.64 -11.62 -14.70
C ASP A 114 -15.93 -10.99 -15.24
N ASN A 115 -16.33 -11.46 -16.43
CA ASN A 115 -17.64 -11.13 -16.98
C ASN A 115 -18.71 -11.45 -15.94
N PHE A 116 -19.43 -10.41 -15.50
CA PHE A 116 -20.58 -10.54 -14.61
C PHE A 116 -21.75 -11.33 -15.22
N ASP A 117 -21.59 -11.85 -16.44
CA ASP A 117 -22.56 -12.69 -17.14
C ASP A 117 -22.96 -13.93 -16.32
N ASP A 118 -22.05 -14.44 -15.46
CA ASP A 118 -22.29 -15.57 -14.56
C ASP A 118 -22.75 -15.15 -13.14
N TYR A 119 -23.00 -13.86 -12.89
CA TYR A 119 -23.41 -13.32 -11.59
C TYR A 119 -24.87 -12.84 -11.59
N ASP A 120 -25.75 -13.58 -10.92
CA ASP A 120 -27.17 -13.23 -10.72
C ASP A 120 -27.45 -12.83 -9.26
N GLY A 121 -26.73 -11.81 -8.79
CA GLY A 121 -26.81 -11.32 -7.41
C GLY A 121 -27.07 -9.80 -7.30
N PRO A 122 -27.07 -9.24 -6.08
CA PRO A 122 -27.24 -7.80 -5.87
C PRO A 122 -26.14 -6.96 -6.56
N PRO A 123 -26.36 -5.66 -6.82
CA PRO A 123 -25.33 -4.81 -7.42
C PRO A 123 -24.01 -4.85 -6.65
N LEU A 124 -22.90 -5.01 -7.38
CA LEU A 124 -21.54 -5.06 -6.88
C LEU A 124 -20.87 -3.68 -6.96
N PHE A 125 -19.79 -3.48 -6.20
CA PHE A 125 -18.95 -2.27 -6.19
C PHE A 125 -19.73 -1.03 -5.76
N LEU A 126 -20.41 -1.15 -4.62
CA LEU A 126 -21.11 -0.06 -3.96
C LEU A 126 -20.23 0.55 -2.88
N LYS A 127 -20.43 1.85 -2.60
CA LYS A 127 -19.62 2.58 -1.61
C LYS A 127 -19.75 2.00 -0.19
N GLU A 128 -20.84 1.32 0.08
CA GLU A 128 -21.18 0.73 1.38
C GLU A 128 -20.66 -0.70 1.56
N SER A 129 -19.98 -1.30 0.56
CA SER A 129 -19.61 -2.72 0.56
C SER A 129 -18.42 -3.10 1.46
N ILE A 130 -17.91 -2.21 2.33
CA ILE A 130 -16.77 -2.55 3.21
C ILE A 130 -17.09 -3.78 4.07
N ASP A 131 -16.14 -4.70 4.19
CA ASP A 131 -16.31 -5.95 4.94
C ASP A 131 -16.78 -5.67 6.38
N PRO A 132 -17.88 -6.30 6.84
CA PRO A 132 -18.46 -6.04 8.15
C PRO A 132 -17.50 -6.27 9.33
N SER A 133 -16.50 -7.13 9.17
CA SER A 133 -15.54 -7.45 10.23
C SER A 133 -14.49 -6.37 10.47
N ILE A 134 -14.40 -5.37 9.60
CA ILE A 134 -13.51 -4.20 9.72
C ILE A 134 -14.28 -2.88 9.56
N LYS A 135 -15.56 -2.89 9.92
CA LYS A 135 -16.49 -1.77 9.72
C LYS A 135 -15.88 -0.41 10.12
N PRO A 136 -15.96 0.62 9.26
CA PRO A 136 -15.52 1.96 9.60
C PRO A 136 -16.30 2.55 10.79
N ARG A 137 -15.61 3.27 11.67
CA ARG A 137 -16.21 3.99 12.80
C ARG A 137 -16.74 5.33 12.32
N TYR A 138 -18.07 5.46 12.29
CA TYR A 138 -18.73 6.71 11.93
C TYR A 138 -18.23 7.89 12.77
N GLY A 139 -17.93 9.01 12.12
CA GLY A 139 -17.39 10.22 12.74
C GLY A 139 -15.90 10.15 13.13
N LYS A 140 -15.21 9.03 12.89
CA LYS A 140 -13.77 8.87 13.15
C LYS A 140 -12.99 8.49 11.90
N ASP A 141 -13.47 7.49 11.16
CA ASP A 141 -12.81 7.01 9.96
C ASP A 141 -13.36 7.71 8.70
N VAL A 142 -12.53 7.79 7.65
CA VAL A 142 -12.90 8.37 6.36
C VAL A 142 -13.15 7.24 5.35
N ILE A 143 -14.17 7.37 4.50
CA ILE A 143 -14.45 6.43 3.41
C ILE A 143 -14.43 7.18 2.08
N ILE A 144 -13.60 6.72 1.15
CA ILE A 144 -13.42 7.32 -0.17
C ILE A 144 -13.80 6.31 -1.25
N ALA A 145 -14.86 6.60 -2.00
CA ALA A 145 -15.18 5.85 -3.21
C ALA A 145 -14.18 6.21 -4.32
N LYS A 146 -13.70 5.21 -5.07
CA LYS A 146 -12.79 5.42 -6.20
C LYS A 146 -13.23 4.59 -7.42
N PRO A 147 -13.26 5.18 -8.63
CA PRO A 147 -13.61 4.48 -9.86
C PRO A 147 -12.37 3.90 -10.59
N SER A 148 -11.19 3.98 -9.98
CA SER A 148 -9.93 3.53 -10.59
C SER A 148 -9.05 2.80 -9.57
N TYR A 149 -7.96 2.18 -10.05
CA TYR A 149 -7.06 1.42 -9.17
C TYR A 149 -6.37 2.33 -8.14
N GLY A 150 -5.77 3.43 -8.57
CA GLY A 150 -5.05 4.37 -7.69
C GLY A 150 -6.01 5.19 -6.83
N ALA A 151 -5.88 5.10 -5.51
CA ALA A 151 -6.78 5.77 -4.58
C ALA A 151 -6.71 7.31 -4.62
N PHE A 152 -5.69 7.89 -5.27
CA PHE A 152 -5.56 9.34 -5.45
C PHE A 152 -6.23 9.85 -6.74
N THR A 153 -6.49 8.96 -7.70
CA THR A 153 -6.94 9.36 -9.02
C THR A 153 -8.41 9.73 -8.99
N ASN A 154 -8.69 11.02 -9.19
CA ASN A 154 -10.03 11.62 -9.15
C ASN A 154 -10.78 11.41 -7.82
N THR A 155 -10.05 11.46 -6.70
CA THR A 155 -10.64 11.34 -5.35
C THR A 155 -10.22 12.49 -4.43
N SER A 156 -10.84 12.57 -3.25
CA SER A 156 -10.47 13.52 -2.19
C SER A 156 -9.30 13.07 -1.32
N LEU A 157 -8.61 11.96 -1.62
CA LEU A 157 -7.60 11.38 -0.72
C LEU A 157 -6.45 12.34 -0.42
N ASP A 158 -5.87 12.96 -1.46
CA ASP A 158 -4.76 13.93 -1.30
C ASP A 158 -5.18 15.13 -0.42
N TYR A 159 -6.40 15.63 -0.64
CA TYR A 159 -6.96 16.73 0.13
C TYR A 159 -7.12 16.34 1.62
N VAL A 160 -7.67 15.16 1.90
CA VAL A 160 -7.83 14.64 3.27
C VAL A 160 -6.47 14.49 3.96
N LEU A 161 -5.50 13.84 3.31
CA LEU A 161 -4.16 13.63 3.87
C LEU A 161 -3.44 14.96 4.15
N LYS A 162 -3.53 15.94 3.25
CA LYS A 162 -2.96 17.28 3.44
C LYS A 162 -3.59 18.01 4.64
N ASN A 163 -4.91 17.95 4.79
CA ASN A 163 -5.60 18.55 5.93
C ASN A 163 -5.23 17.90 7.27
N LEU A 164 -4.90 16.61 7.26
CA LEU A 164 -4.39 15.88 8.43
C LEU A 164 -2.90 16.17 8.71
N ALA A 165 -2.22 16.91 7.83
CA ALA A 165 -0.79 17.23 7.91
C ALA A 165 0.10 15.98 8.07
N VAL A 166 -0.31 14.86 7.46
CA VAL A 166 0.44 13.61 7.40
C VAL A 166 1.41 13.63 6.22
N ASP A 167 2.58 13.04 6.40
CA ASP A 167 3.61 12.88 5.37
C ASP A 167 3.92 11.40 5.06
N THR A 168 3.34 10.48 5.83
CA THR A 168 3.54 9.04 5.74
C THR A 168 2.20 8.35 5.51
N VAL A 169 2.14 7.45 4.53
CA VAL A 169 0.97 6.60 4.29
C VAL A 169 1.35 5.14 4.48
N ILE A 170 0.52 4.41 5.21
CA ILE A 170 0.63 2.97 5.43
C ILE A 170 -0.46 2.30 4.59
N ILE A 171 -0.08 1.40 3.69
CA ILE A 171 -1.01 0.76 2.76
C ILE A 171 -1.21 -0.70 3.15
N CYS A 172 -2.48 -1.09 3.33
CA CYS A 172 -2.95 -2.47 3.46
C CYS A 172 -4.20 -2.67 2.59
N GLY A 173 -4.57 -3.91 2.29
CA GLY A 173 -5.81 -4.23 1.56
C GLY A 173 -5.61 -5.14 0.35
N THR A 174 -6.41 -4.94 -0.70
CA THR A 174 -6.35 -5.77 -1.92
C THR A 174 -6.69 -4.96 -3.17
N MET A 175 -6.18 -5.27 -4.36
CA MET A 175 -5.13 -6.25 -4.67
C MET A 175 -3.73 -5.62 -4.68
N THR A 176 -2.73 -6.37 -4.21
CA THR A 176 -1.32 -5.94 -4.07
C THR A 176 -0.78 -5.25 -5.33
N ASN A 177 -0.85 -5.91 -6.48
CA ASN A 177 -0.29 -5.43 -7.75
C ASN A 177 -1.21 -4.45 -8.53
N TYR A 178 -2.47 -4.33 -8.13
CA TYR A 178 -3.45 -3.43 -8.73
C TYR A 178 -3.67 -2.20 -7.85
N CYS A 179 -4.76 -2.16 -7.09
CA CYS A 179 -5.18 -0.99 -6.32
C CYS A 179 -4.15 -0.55 -5.27
N CYS A 180 -3.57 -1.50 -4.54
CA CYS A 180 -2.59 -1.19 -3.50
C CYS A 180 -1.31 -0.62 -4.12
N GLY A 181 -0.72 -1.33 -5.09
CA GLY A 181 0.49 -0.91 -5.78
C GLY A 181 0.35 0.40 -6.56
N ALA A 182 -0.79 0.61 -7.23
CA ALA A 182 -1.12 1.88 -7.89
C ALA A 182 -1.19 3.02 -6.87
N THR A 183 -1.85 2.80 -5.73
CA THR A 183 -1.93 3.78 -4.64
C THR A 183 -0.55 4.09 -4.05
N ALA A 184 0.31 3.08 -3.89
CA ALA A 184 1.69 3.25 -3.41
C ALA A 184 2.52 4.13 -4.36
N ARG A 185 2.44 3.84 -5.67
CA ARG A 185 3.13 4.63 -6.70
C ARG A 185 2.62 6.06 -6.76
N ASP A 186 1.30 6.27 -6.69
CA ASP A 186 0.69 7.60 -6.65
C ASP A 186 1.11 8.38 -5.40
N ALA A 187 1.10 7.74 -4.23
CA ALA A 187 1.55 8.35 -2.98
C ALA A 187 3.01 8.82 -3.07
N HIS A 188 3.89 7.94 -3.55
CA HIS A 188 5.30 8.26 -3.75
C HIS A 188 5.48 9.41 -4.74
N ALA A 189 4.78 9.40 -5.87
CA ALA A 189 4.84 10.47 -6.87
C ALA A 189 4.36 11.84 -6.32
N ARG A 190 3.52 11.82 -5.28
CA ARG A 190 3.03 13.02 -4.58
C ARG A 190 3.92 13.46 -3.41
N GLY A 191 5.00 12.73 -3.14
CA GLY A 191 5.98 13.06 -2.10
C GLY A 191 5.65 12.51 -0.72
N TYR A 192 4.70 11.58 -0.60
CA TYR A 192 4.48 10.85 0.65
C TYR A 192 5.57 9.79 0.88
N LYS A 193 5.97 9.61 2.13
CA LYS A 193 6.68 8.39 2.56
C LYS A 193 5.69 7.24 2.53
N VAL A 194 6.06 6.14 1.86
CA VAL A 194 5.16 5.00 1.68
C VAL A 194 5.65 3.82 2.49
N VAL A 195 4.81 3.33 3.39
CA VAL A 195 4.95 2.04 4.06
C VAL A 195 3.94 1.09 3.41
N PHE A 196 4.40 -0.06 2.93
CA PHE A 196 3.56 -1.03 2.25
C PHE A 196 3.60 -2.38 2.97
N GLY A 197 2.45 -2.85 3.44
CA GLY A 197 2.37 -4.09 4.21
C GLY A 197 2.59 -5.34 3.35
N SER A 198 3.62 -6.14 3.66
CA SER A 198 3.96 -7.34 2.89
C SER A 198 2.98 -8.50 3.09
N ASP A 199 2.33 -8.55 4.27
CA ASP A 199 1.45 -9.62 4.75
C ASP A 199 0.06 -9.11 5.20
N VAL A 200 -0.22 -7.84 4.88
CA VAL A 200 -1.54 -7.18 5.00
C VAL A 200 -1.97 -6.54 3.68
N ASN A 201 -1.26 -6.83 2.58
CA ASN A 201 -1.77 -6.68 1.22
C ASN A 201 -1.86 -8.07 0.57
N SER A 202 -2.97 -8.35 -0.13
CA SER A 202 -3.21 -9.65 -0.76
C SER A 202 -3.36 -9.52 -2.27
N THR A 203 -2.98 -10.58 -2.98
CA THR A 203 -3.39 -10.84 -4.36
C THR A 203 -3.63 -12.34 -4.53
N ASP A 204 -4.11 -12.76 -5.69
CA ASP A 204 -4.51 -14.13 -6.02
C ASP A 204 -3.35 -15.06 -6.38
N ASP A 205 -2.18 -14.51 -6.74
CA ASP A 205 -0.97 -15.26 -7.09
C ASP A 205 0.24 -14.85 -6.21
N PRO A 206 0.81 -15.76 -5.38
CA PRO A 206 2.02 -15.51 -4.59
C PRO A 206 3.27 -15.08 -5.39
N GLN A 207 3.42 -15.51 -6.65
CA GLN A 207 4.52 -15.05 -7.50
C GLN A 207 4.34 -13.59 -7.88
N ILE A 208 3.10 -13.19 -8.17
CA ILE A 208 2.74 -11.79 -8.47
C ILE A 208 2.82 -10.93 -7.21
N GLN A 209 2.42 -11.45 -6.05
CA GLN A 209 2.64 -10.82 -4.75
C GLN A 209 4.11 -10.41 -4.61
N GLU A 210 5.04 -11.37 -4.70
CA GLU A 210 6.45 -11.08 -4.50
C GLU A 210 7.05 -10.23 -5.63
N ALA A 211 6.56 -10.34 -6.87
CA ALA A 211 7.00 -9.48 -7.97
C ALA A 211 6.67 -8.00 -7.71
N GLU A 212 5.46 -7.71 -7.22
CA GLU A 212 5.07 -6.35 -6.85
C GLU A 212 5.85 -5.88 -5.62
N LEU A 213 5.97 -6.70 -4.57
CA LEU A 213 6.73 -6.33 -3.37
C LEU A 213 8.18 -5.98 -3.71
N LYS A 214 8.86 -6.76 -4.57
CA LYS A 214 10.20 -6.42 -5.08
C LYS A 214 10.21 -5.07 -5.77
N THR A 215 9.26 -4.83 -6.67
CA THR A 215 9.15 -3.57 -7.41
C THR A 215 9.02 -2.38 -6.46
N LEU A 216 8.16 -2.49 -5.45
CA LEU A 216 7.96 -1.45 -4.46
C LEU A 216 9.18 -1.25 -3.54
N ARG A 217 9.81 -2.34 -3.05
CA ARG A 217 11.04 -2.30 -2.22
C ARG A 217 12.14 -1.49 -2.88
N ARG A 218 12.36 -1.67 -4.18
CA ARG A 218 13.51 -1.08 -4.88
C ARG A 218 13.51 0.43 -4.89
N GLY A 219 12.35 1.09 -4.92
CA GLY A 219 12.35 2.55 -5.12
C GLY A 219 11.05 3.29 -4.85
N ILE A 220 10.03 2.64 -4.29
CA ILE A 220 8.72 3.30 -4.05
C ILE A 220 8.39 3.33 -2.56
N ALA A 221 8.61 2.22 -1.84
CA ALA A 221 8.11 2.06 -0.48
C ALA A 221 9.09 1.32 0.42
N LEU A 222 8.92 1.57 1.72
CA LEU A 222 9.40 0.67 2.75
C LEU A 222 8.39 -0.48 2.89
N VAL A 223 8.81 -1.70 2.56
CA VAL A 223 7.94 -2.89 2.59
C VAL A 223 8.18 -3.65 3.88
N LEU A 224 7.15 -3.72 4.74
CA LEU A 224 7.23 -4.26 6.10
C LEU A 224 6.12 -5.27 6.35
N ALA A 225 6.38 -6.28 7.17
CA ALA A 225 5.32 -7.10 7.75
C ALA A 225 4.50 -6.30 8.77
N LYS A 226 3.26 -6.75 9.05
CA LYS A 226 2.36 -6.14 10.03
C LYS A 226 3.08 -5.84 11.34
N ASP A 227 3.76 -6.82 11.91
CA ASP A 227 4.39 -6.69 13.23
C ASP A 227 5.47 -5.60 13.23
N GLU A 228 6.28 -5.50 12.16
CA GLU A 228 7.27 -4.43 12.01
C GLU A 228 6.61 -3.04 11.89
N ILE A 229 5.45 -2.94 11.22
CA ILE A 229 4.65 -1.70 11.16
C ILE A 229 4.14 -1.33 12.56
N LEU A 230 3.63 -2.30 13.31
CA LEU A 230 3.11 -2.09 14.67
C LEU A 230 4.22 -1.64 15.62
N GLU A 231 5.35 -2.33 15.62
CA GLU A 231 6.53 -1.96 16.40
C GLU A 231 6.94 -0.51 16.11
N ALA A 232 7.07 -0.16 14.82
CA ALA A 232 7.48 1.17 14.41
C ALA A 232 6.50 2.26 14.87
N LEU A 233 5.19 2.02 14.73
CA LEU A 233 4.14 2.95 15.18
C LEU A 233 4.12 3.13 16.71
N GLN A 234 4.45 2.07 17.45
CA GLN A 234 4.52 2.09 18.91
C GLN A 234 5.84 2.69 19.44
N GLY A 235 6.76 3.07 18.54
CA GLY A 235 8.05 3.65 18.90
C GLY A 235 9.15 2.63 19.19
N PHE A 236 8.98 1.38 18.75
CA PHE A 236 9.95 0.30 18.87
C PHE A 236 10.52 -0.09 17.49
N GLY A 237 11.63 -0.83 17.51
CA GLY A 237 12.25 -1.37 16.30
C GLY A 237 13.00 -0.33 15.47
N GLU A 238 13.66 -0.78 14.41
CA GLU A 238 14.61 0.06 13.67
C GLU A 238 13.95 1.26 12.96
N TYR A 239 12.68 1.13 12.58
CA TYR A 239 11.93 2.17 11.85
C TYR A 239 11.29 3.22 12.76
N ALA A 240 11.33 3.03 14.09
CA ALA A 240 11.02 4.07 15.06
C ALA A 240 12.21 5.01 15.31
N GLU A 241 13.43 4.48 15.17
CA GLU A 241 14.68 5.18 15.50
C GLU A 241 15.35 5.82 14.27
N LYS A 242 15.31 5.16 13.10
CA LYS A 242 15.99 5.62 11.89
C LYS A 242 15.19 6.70 11.15
N GLY A 243 15.55 7.97 11.32
CA GLY A 243 15.38 8.97 10.26
C GLY A 243 16.57 8.88 9.33
N ALA A 244 16.38 8.75 8.00
CA ALA A 244 17.53 8.73 7.10
C ALA A 244 18.43 9.95 7.31
N GLU A 245 19.64 9.71 7.83
CA GLU A 245 20.77 10.66 7.77
C GLU A 245 21.10 11.08 6.33
N ARG A 246 20.49 10.46 5.32
CA ARG A 246 20.70 10.78 3.88
C ARG A 246 19.99 12.04 3.39
N LEU A 247 18.98 12.57 4.07
CA LEU A 247 18.30 13.80 3.61
C LEU A 247 19.01 15.08 4.06
N SER A 248 19.90 15.03 5.05
CA SER A 248 20.68 16.19 5.50
C SER A 248 21.74 16.62 4.48
N THR A 249 22.17 15.71 3.58
CA THR A 249 23.18 15.98 2.56
C THR A 249 22.61 16.65 1.30
N LEU A 250 21.29 16.65 1.08
CA LEU A 250 20.64 17.33 -0.05
C LEU A 250 20.30 18.81 0.23
N ARG A 251 20.38 19.26 1.49
CA ARG A 251 20.22 20.68 1.86
C ARG A 251 21.55 21.43 1.97
N GLN A 252 22.68 20.76 1.73
CA GLN A 252 24.02 21.34 1.81
C GLN A 252 24.77 21.35 0.47
N SER A 253 24.08 21.09 -0.65
CA SER A 253 24.63 21.19 -2.01
C SER A 253 23.90 22.26 -2.82
#